data_AF-A0A1S7LI47-F1
#
_entry.id   AF-A0A1S7LI47-F1
#
_cell.length_a   1.000
_cell.length_b   1.000
_cell.length_c   1.000
_cell.angle_alpha   90.00
_cell.angle_beta   90.00
_cell.angle_gamma   90.00
#
_symmetry.space_group_name_H-M   'P 1'
#
loop_
_entity.id
_entity.type
_entity.pdbx_description
1 polymer ?
#
loop_
_entity_poly.entity_id
_entity_poly.type
_entity_poly.pdbx_seq_one_letter_code
_entity_poly.pdbx_strand_id
1 'polypeptide(L)'
;MDNSSPSHPSTAPIAPLTEALLHVDRVNARAILTSYASDNTPVAVVEQLLVPVLEQIGQGWEQGDVALSQVFMSGQVCEELANSLSWEDREKPWPQPPMAICVLEDFHMLGKQMIYSALKASGYDLIDYGRMELEPLIQRIRADGIQLMLISTLMLRSALRIADLKKRLDEEGLAVKLVVGGAPFRFDKALWQEMGADAMAMNTAEALTTVRRMS
;
A
#
# COMPACT_ATOMS: atom_id res chain seq x y z
N MET A 1 42.46 -25.80 4.31
CA MET A 1 41.20 -26.12 5.02
C MET A 1 40.93 -24.92 5.89
N ASP A 2 39.98 -24.04 5.66
CA ASP A 2 38.84 -23.97 4.75
C ASP A 2 38.56 -22.46 4.57
N ASN A 3 38.17 -22.07 3.37
CA ASN A 3 38.04 -20.69 2.94
C ASN A 3 36.60 -20.24 3.19
N SER A 4 36.34 -19.66 4.38
CA SER A 4 35.07 -19.03 4.71
C SER A 4 34.85 -17.82 3.79
N SER A 5 34.23 -18.09 2.65
CA SER A 5 33.74 -17.06 1.73
C SER A 5 32.50 -16.43 2.36
N PRO A 6 32.34 -15.10 2.34
CA PRO A 6 31.10 -14.47 2.78
C PRO A 6 29.97 -14.96 1.85
N SER A 7 28.88 -15.45 2.45
CA SER A 7 27.68 -15.87 1.73
C SER A 7 27.25 -14.75 0.77
N HIS A 8 27.18 -15.05 -0.52
CA HIS A 8 26.52 -14.16 -1.46
C HIS A 8 25.08 -13.93 -0.99
N PRO A 9 24.55 -12.69 -1.03
CA PRO A 9 23.13 -12.49 -0.76
C PRO A 9 22.34 -13.37 -1.73
N SER A 10 21.51 -14.27 -1.18
CA SER A 10 20.61 -15.09 -1.99
C SER A 10 19.79 -14.16 -2.87
N THR A 11 19.72 -14.43 -4.18
CA THR A 11 18.95 -13.57 -5.08
C THR A 11 17.47 -13.72 -4.74
N ALA A 12 16.76 -12.60 -4.60
CA ALA A 12 15.35 -12.61 -4.23
C ALA A 12 14.53 -13.51 -5.20
N PRO A 13 13.78 -14.51 -4.71
CA PRO A 13 13.00 -15.44 -5.53
C PRO A 13 11.70 -14.79 -6.04
N ILE A 14 11.81 -13.67 -6.75
CA ILE A 14 10.68 -12.85 -7.21
C ILE A 14 9.77 -13.65 -8.15
N ALA A 15 10.31 -14.27 -9.21
CA ALA A 15 9.50 -15.01 -10.17
C ALA A 15 8.78 -16.23 -9.55
N PRO A 16 9.46 -17.10 -8.77
CA PRO A 16 8.79 -18.19 -8.07
C PRO A 16 7.68 -17.73 -7.11
N LEU A 17 7.92 -16.65 -6.35
CA LEU A 17 6.91 -16.13 -5.43
C LEU A 17 5.72 -15.52 -6.21
N THR A 18 6.00 -14.81 -7.30
CA THR A 18 4.95 -14.27 -8.19
C THR A 18 4.04 -15.37 -8.70
N GLU A 19 4.61 -16.47 -9.22
CA GLU A 19 3.83 -17.60 -9.73
C GLU A 19 2.98 -18.25 -8.62
N ALA A 20 3.56 -18.47 -7.43
CA ALA A 20 2.83 -19.03 -6.30
C ALA A 20 1.64 -18.14 -5.89
N LEU A 21 1.82 -16.82 -5.85
CA LEU A 21 0.76 -15.87 -5.50
C LEU A 21 -0.35 -15.83 -6.57
N LEU A 22 0.00 -15.82 -7.86
CA LEU A 22 -0.96 -15.82 -8.95
C LEU A 22 -1.86 -17.08 -8.97
N HIS A 23 -1.34 -18.20 -8.45
CA HIS A 23 -2.08 -19.46 -8.25
C HIS A 23 -2.69 -19.60 -6.85
N VAL A 24 -2.51 -18.60 -5.97
CA VAL A 24 -2.96 -18.63 -4.56
C VAL A 24 -2.40 -19.85 -3.79
N ASP A 25 -1.21 -20.32 -4.16
CA ASP A 25 -0.50 -21.40 -3.48
C ASP A 25 0.18 -20.88 -2.22
N ARG A 26 -0.62 -20.75 -1.15
CA ARG A 26 -0.16 -20.27 0.16
C ARG A 26 0.96 -21.12 0.76
N VAL A 27 0.96 -22.44 0.48
CA VAL A 27 1.94 -23.38 1.06
C VAL A 27 3.30 -23.12 0.42
N ASN A 28 3.36 -23.05 -0.90
CA ASN A 28 4.58 -22.76 -1.62
C ASN A 28 5.07 -21.32 -1.36
N ALA A 29 4.17 -20.34 -1.38
CA ALA A 29 4.52 -18.95 -1.09
C ALA A 29 5.12 -18.79 0.32
N ARG A 30 4.58 -19.49 1.32
CA ARG A 30 5.14 -19.54 2.68
C ARG A 30 6.53 -20.18 2.70
N ALA A 31 6.72 -21.29 2.00
CA ALA A 31 8.02 -21.97 1.93
C ALA A 31 9.10 -21.07 1.30
N ILE A 32 8.77 -20.39 0.20
CA ILE A 32 9.66 -19.44 -0.47
C ILE A 32 10.03 -18.28 0.47
N LEU A 33 9.04 -17.68 1.13
CA LEU A 33 9.27 -16.60 2.09
C LEU A 33 10.18 -17.06 3.24
N THR A 34 9.86 -18.18 3.88
CA THR A 34 10.63 -18.69 5.03
C THR A 34 12.08 -18.98 4.63
N SER A 35 12.30 -19.55 3.45
CA SER A 35 13.66 -19.80 2.95
C SER A 35 14.41 -18.52 2.64
N TYR A 36 13.76 -17.47 2.13
CA TYR A 36 14.42 -16.19 1.88
C TYR A 36 14.68 -15.42 3.18
N ALA A 37 13.75 -15.51 4.13
CA ALA A 37 13.83 -14.85 5.44
C ALA A 37 14.85 -15.47 6.40
N SER A 38 15.34 -16.70 6.16
CA SER A 38 16.39 -17.29 7.00
C SER A 38 17.72 -16.53 6.94
N ASP A 39 17.99 -15.93 5.78
CA ASP A 39 19.28 -15.29 5.47
C ASP A 39 19.16 -13.76 5.37
N ASN A 40 17.94 -13.22 5.55
CA ASN A 40 17.63 -11.80 5.33
C ASN A 40 16.81 -11.23 6.47
N THR A 41 17.02 -9.94 6.76
CA THR A 41 16.19 -9.22 7.73
C THR A 41 14.74 -9.10 7.21
N PRO A 42 13.73 -8.99 8.09
CA PRO A 42 12.34 -8.74 7.67
C PRO A 42 12.21 -7.55 6.70
N VAL A 43 13.00 -6.50 6.94
CA VAL A 43 13.11 -5.33 6.07
C VAL A 43 13.57 -5.70 4.67
N ALA A 44 14.66 -6.47 4.55
CA ALA A 44 15.17 -6.91 3.25
C ALA A 44 14.19 -7.85 2.54
N VAL A 45 13.50 -8.73 3.27
CA VAL A 45 12.43 -9.59 2.72
C VAL A 45 11.32 -8.73 2.13
N VAL A 46 10.91 -7.68 2.83
CA VAL A 46 9.86 -6.78 2.36
C VAL A 46 10.32 -5.97 1.14
N GLU A 47 11.44 -5.26 1.24
CA GLU A 47 11.89 -4.33 0.19
C GLU A 47 12.41 -5.04 -1.07
N GLN A 48 13.04 -6.21 -0.93
CA GLN A 48 13.72 -6.88 -2.04
C GLN A 48 12.93 -8.05 -2.62
N LEU A 49 11.92 -8.56 -1.91
CA LEU A 49 11.08 -9.66 -2.38
C LEU A 49 9.60 -9.27 -2.47
N LEU A 50 8.95 -8.88 -1.37
CA LEU A 50 7.50 -8.64 -1.38
C LEU A 50 7.09 -7.43 -2.22
N VAL A 51 7.80 -6.29 -2.08
CA VAL A 51 7.54 -5.09 -2.88
C VAL A 51 7.70 -5.36 -4.37
N PRO A 52 8.85 -5.88 -4.87
CA PRO A 52 9.02 -6.16 -6.30
C PRO A 52 8.00 -7.14 -6.87
N VAL A 53 7.60 -8.16 -6.10
CA VAL A 53 6.57 -9.11 -6.52
C VAL A 53 5.21 -8.44 -6.68
N LEU A 54 4.80 -7.60 -5.72
CA LEU A 54 3.54 -6.85 -5.82
C LEU A 54 3.57 -5.83 -6.97
N GLU A 55 4.71 -5.20 -7.24
CA GLU A 55 4.90 -4.32 -8.39
C GLU A 55 4.75 -5.09 -9.71
N GLN A 56 5.38 -6.27 -9.84
CA GLN A 56 5.30 -7.11 -11.04
C GLN A 56 3.86 -7.59 -11.30
N ILE A 57 3.15 -8.04 -10.25
CA ILE A 57 1.74 -8.43 -10.35
C ILE A 57 0.86 -7.24 -10.74
N GLY A 58 1.12 -6.06 -10.18
CA GLY A 58 0.44 -4.82 -10.53
C GLY A 58 0.64 -4.43 -12.00
N GLN A 59 1.88 -4.50 -12.50
CA GLN A 59 2.21 -4.24 -13.90
C GLN A 59 1.52 -5.24 -14.84
N GLY A 60 1.50 -6.53 -14.48
CA GLY A 60 0.80 -7.55 -15.25
C GLY A 60 -0.70 -7.27 -15.37
N TRP A 61 -1.34 -6.70 -14.35
CA TRP A 61 -2.74 -6.28 -14.44
C TRP A 61 -2.94 -5.10 -15.40
N GLU A 62 -2.04 -4.12 -15.36
CA GLU A 62 -2.12 -2.97 -16.28
C GLU A 62 -1.91 -3.37 -17.75
N GLN A 63 -1.11 -4.40 -17.99
CA GLN A 63 -0.86 -4.96 -19.31
C GLN A 63 -1.99 -5.89 -19.79
N GLY A 64 -2.89 -6.30 -18.88
CA GLY A 64 -4.00 -7.21 -19.17
C GLY A 64 -3.66 -8.70 -19.04
N ASP A 65 -2.47 -9.03 -18.55
CA ASP A 65 -1.98 -10.41 -18.38
C ASP A 65 -2.41 -11.03 -17.04
N VAL A 66 -2.72 -10.21 -16.04
CA VAL A 66 -3.15 -10.65 -14.70
C VAL A 66 -4.56 -10.15 -14.39
N ALA A 67 -5.41 -11.03 -13.86
CA ALA A 67 -6.77 -10.65 -13.48
C ALA A 67 -6.79 -9.83 -12.18
N LEU A 68 -7.74 -8.89 -12.07
CA LEU A 68 -7.91 -8.07 -10.87
C LEU A 68 -8.10 -8.91 -9.58
N SER A 69 -8.80 -10.05 -9.68
CA SER A 69 -8.95 -10.99 -8.57
C SER A 69 -7.62 -11.58 -8.10
N GLN A 70 -6.69 -11.85 -9.03
CA GLN A 70 -5.36 -12.35 -8.69
C GLN A 70 -4.53 -11.27 -8.01
N VAL A 71 -4.60 -10.01 -8.43
CA VAL A 71 -3.92 -8.90 -7.74
C VAL A 71 -4.41 -8.77 -6.30
N PHE A 72 -5.74 -8.83 -6.11
CA PHE A 72 -6.35 -8.77 -4.78
C PHE A 72 -5.89 -9.94 -3.89
N MET A 73 -6.01 -11.18 -4.37
CA MET A 73 -5.63 -12.37 -3.61
C MET A 73 -4.13 -12.39 -3.31
N SER A 74 -3.29 -11.99 -4.27
CA SER A 74 -1.84 -11.89 -4.07
C SER A 74 -1.50 -10.89 -2.99
N GLY A 75 -2.16 -9.72 -2.96
CA GLY A 75 -2.01 -8.73 -1.89
C GLY A 75 -2.39 -9.28 -0.52
N GLN A 76 -3.50 -10.02 -0.41
CA GLN A 76 -3.91 -10.65 0.85
C GLN A 76 -2.90 -11.70 1.33
N VAL A 77 -2.44 -12.57 0.43
CA VAL A 77 -1.44 -13.59 0.79
C VAL A 77 -0.13 -12.90 1.18
N CYS A 78 0.34 -11.90 0.43
CA CYS A 78 1.54 -11.13 0.80
C CYS A 78 1.40 -10.45 2.16
N GLU A 79 0.23 -9.93 2.52
CA GLU A 79 -0.03 -9.38 3.85
C GLU A 79 0.06 -10.48 4.94
N GLU A 80 -0.57 -11.65 4.72
CA GLU A 80 -0.44 -12.83 5.59
C GLU A 80 1.04 -13.28 5.72
N LEU A 81 1.82 -13.14 4.65
CA LEU A 81 3.24 -13.47 4.61
C LEU A 81 4.07 -12.48 5.43
N ALA A 82 3.90 -11.18 5.19
CA ALA A 82 4.62 -10.11 5.89
C ALA A 82 4.33 -10.09 7.39
N ASN A 83 3.06 -10.32 7.77
CA ASN A 83 2.64 -10.38 9.17
C ASN A 83 3.22 -11.58 9.94
N SER A 84 3.70 -12.62 9.25
CA SER A 84 4.35 -13.76 9.92
C SER A 84 5.84 -13.54 10.13
N LEU A 85 6.44 -12.49 9.56
CA LEU A 85 7.86 -12.22 9.77
C LEU A 85 8.05 -11.83 11.23
N SER A 86 9.07 -12.41 11.89
CA SER A 86 9.42 -12.03 13.26
C SER A 86 10.11 -10.67 13.21
N TRP A 87 9.38 -9.63 13.59
CA TRP A 87 9.94 -8.28 13.81
C TRP A 87 10.51 -8.23 15.24
N GLU A 88 11.52 -9.06 15.54
CA GLU A 88 12.27 -8.94 16.79
C GLU A 88 12.83 -7.51 16.89
N ASP A 89 12.36 -6.77 17.89
CA ASP A 89 12.65 -5.36 18.22
C ASP A 89 12.39 -4.30 17.13
N ARG A 90 11.14 -3.80 17.12
CA ARG A 90 10.63 -2.44 16.85
C ARG A 90 11.54 -1.36 16.20
N GLU A 91 12.28 -1.68 15.17
CA GLU A 91 12.73 -0.67 14.21
C GLU A 91 11.93 -0.88 12.93
N LYS A 92 10.81 -0.14 12.83
CA LYS A 92 10.28 0.15 11.49
C LYS A 92 11.46 0.75 10.72
N PRO A 93 11.82 0.21 9.55
CA PRO A 93 13.07 0.54 8.84
C PRO A 93 13.22 2.02 8.44
N TRP A 94 12.16 2.82 8.60
CA TRP A 94 12.15 4.26 8.40
C TRP A 94 11.09 4.91 9.30
N PRO A 95 11.26 6.19 9.68
CA PRO A 95 10.19 6.99 10.28
C PRO A 95 8.97 6.97 9.37
N GLN A 96 7.80 6.71 9.95
CA GLN A 96 6.52 6.72 9.22
C GLN A 96 5.59 7.74 9.89
N PRO A 97 5.04 8.71 9.16
CA PRO A 97 4.03 9.59 9.73
C PRO A 97 2.79 8.78 10.12
N PRO A 98 2.03 9.17 11.15
CA PRO A 98 0.73 8.59 11.42
C PRO A 98 -0.13 8.68 10.15
N MET A 99 -0.59 7.53 9.66
CA MET A 99 -1.25 7.44 8.37
C MET A 99 -2.50 6.57 8.43
N ALA A 100 -3.46 6.90 7.58
CA ALA A 100 -4.70 6.16 7.46
C ALA A 100 -5.16 6.07 6.01
N ILE A 101 -6.03 5.11 5.72
CA ILE A 101 -6.66 4.93 4.41
C ILE A 101 -8.17 4.79 4.55
N CYS A 102 -8.93 5.41 3.66
CA CYS A 102 -10.38 5.28 3.61
C CYS A 102 -10.94 5.30 2.19
N VAL A 103 -12.21 4.93 2.08
CA VAL A 103 -13.08 5.29 0.97
C VAL A 103 -13.98 6.43 1.43
N LEU A 104 -13.95 7.57 0.76
CA LEU A 104 -14.74 8.74 1.11
C LEU A 104 -16.10 8.69 0.41
N GLU A 105 -17.20 8.69 1.18
CA GLU A 105 -18.59 8.77 0.67
C GLU A 105 -18.87 7.83 -0.53
N ASP A 106 -18.24 6.65 -0.55
CA ASP A 106 -18.29 5.68 -1.65
C ASP A 106 -18.30 4.25 -1.06
N PHE A 107 -18.81 3.28 -1.80
CA PHE A 107 -18.96 1.89 -1.39
C PHE A 107 -17.94 0.95 -2.06
N HIS A 108 -17.13 1.46 -2.99
CA HIS A 108 -16.17 0.64 -3.73
C HIS A 108 -14.87 0.45 -2.94
N MET A 109 -14.83 -0.61 -2.13
CA MET A 109 -13.74 -0.89 -1.18
C MET A 109 -12.54 -1.62 -1.77
N LEU A 110 -12.68 -2.24 -2.95
CA LEU A 110 -11.67 -3.16 -3.48
C LEU A 110 -10.30 -2.48 -3.68
N GLY A 111 -10.27 -1.31 -4.34
CA GLY A 111 -9.03 -0.57 -4.57
C GLY A 111 -8.35 -0.18 -3.26
N LYS A 112 -9.11 0.37 -2.29
CA LYS A 112 -8.62 0.66 -0.94
C LYS A 112 -7.99 -0.56 -0.29
N GLN A 113 -8.64 -1.72 -0.37
CA GLN A 113 -8.14 -2.94 0.25
C GLN A 113 -6.83 -3.41 -0.38
N MET A 114 -6.71 -3.33 -1.71
CA MET A 114 -5.47 -3.68 -2.42
C MET A 114 -4.31 -2.79 -1.97
N ILE A 115 -4.53 -1.46 -1.88
CA ILE A 115 -3.50 -0.52 -1.44
C ILE A 115 -3.13 -0.74 0.02
N TYR A 116 -4.13 -0.93 0.90
CA TYR A 116 -3.90 -1.21 2.32
C TYR A 116 -3.03 -2.47 2.51
N SER A 117 -3.43 -3.60 1.92
CA SER A 117 -2.71 -4.86 2.04
C SER A 117 -1.29 -4.75 1.49
N ALA A 118 -1.10 -4.04 0.37
CA ALA A 118 0.23 -3.83 -0.18
C ALA A 118 1.12 -2.94 0.70
N LEU A 119 0.59 -1.85 1.26
CA LEU A 119 1.32 -0.99 2.20
C LEU A 119 1.69 -1.76 3.47
N LYS A 120 0.77 -2.53 4.06
CA LYS A 120 1.04 -3.42 5.20
C LYS A 120 2.13 -4.45 4.86
N ALA A 121 2.01 -5.11 3.70
CA ALA A 121 3.02 -6.06 3.21
C ALA A 121 4.38 -5.40 2.97
N SER A 122 4.38 -4.10 2.70
CA SER A 122 5.57 -3.26 2.51
C SER A 122 6.13 -2.66 3.82
N GLY A 123 5.63 -3.11 4.98
CA GLY A 123 6.12 -2.70 6.29
C GLY A 123 5.57 -1.34 6.77
N TYR A 124 4.59 -0.76 6.08
CA TYR A 124 3.90 0.43 6.57
C TYR A 124 2.88 0.10 7.64
N ASP A 125 2.70 1.04 8.57
CA ASP A 125 1.68 0.97 9.60
C ASP A 125 0.69 2.09 9.42
N LEU A 126 -0.51 1.71 8.98
CA LEU A 126 -1.59 2.62 8.67
C LEU A 126 -2.90 2.07 9.20
N ILE A 127 -3.81 2.97 9.60
CA ILE A 127 -5.14 2.61 10.07
C ILE A 127 -6.08 2.52 8.88
N ASP A 128 -6.82 1.41 8.77
CA ASP A 128 -7.93 1.30 7.82
C ASP A 128 -9.20 1.87 8.45
N TYR A 129 -9.66 3.02 7.96
CA TYR A 129 -10.92 3.62 8.38
C TYR A 129 -12.13 3.03 7.66
N GLY A 130 -11.94 2.19 6.65
CA GLY A 130 -13.02 1.67 5.85
C GLY A 130 -13.72 2.78 5.06
N ARG A 131 -15.05 2.78 5.07
CA ARG A 131 -15.87 3.83 4.45
C ARG A 131 -16.14 4.93 5.45
N MET A 132 -15.93 6.19 5.05
CA MET A 132 -16.13 7.35 5.90
C MET A 132 -16.97 8.43 5.20
N GLU A 133 -17.83 9.08 5.97
CA GLU A 133 -18.42 10.37 5.59
C GLU A 133 -17.42 11.50 5.90
N LEU A 134 -17.61 12.68 5.31
CA LEU A 134 -16.68 13.81 5.44
C LEU A 134 -16.44 14.26 6.89
N GLU A 135 -17.49 14.56 7.66
CA GLU A 135 -17.35 15.07 9.04
C GLU A 135 -16.70 14.05 9.99
N PRO A 136 -17.14 12.77 10.02
CA PRO A 136 -16.47 11.76 10.84
C PRO A 136 -15.01 11.53 10.45
N LEU A 137 -14.65 11.68 9.17
CA LEU A 137 -13.26 11.53 8.72
C LEU A 137 -12.37 12.60 9.34
N ILE A 138 -12.78 13.87 9.30
CA ILE A 138 -12.05 14.99 9.88
C ILE A 138 -11.84 14.78 11.39
N GLN A 139 -12.88 14.34 12.09
CA GLN A 139 -12.81 14.03 13.52
C GLN A 139 -11.80 12.93 13.84
N ARG A 140 -11.80 11.84 13.05
CA ARG A 140 -10.83 10.75 13.19
C ARG A 140 -9.41 11.18 12.90
N ILE A 141 -9.20 11.91 11.79
CA ILE A 141 -7.91 12.47 11.42
C ILE A 141 -7.31 13.28 12.58
N ARG A 142 -8.11 14.15 13.20
CA ARG A 142 -7.69 14.93 14.36
C ARG A 142 -7.39 14.06 15.58
N ALA A 143 -8.29 13.13 15.91
CA ALA A 143 -8.18 12.31 17.12
C ALA A 143 -6.96 11.37 17.09
N ASP A 144 -6.68 10.78 15.93
CA ASP A 144 -5.59 9.83 15.75
C ASP A 144 -4.28 10.52 15.33
N GLY A 145 -4.29 11.85 15.13
CA GLY A 145 -3.13 12.64 14.75
C GLY A 145 -2.59 12.30 13.37
N ILE A 146 -3.46 11.93 12.43
CA ILE A 146 -3.09 11.52 11.07
C ILE A 146 -2.39 12.68 10.34
N GLN A 147 -1.24 12.40 9.76
CA GLN A 147 -0.45 13.34 8.96
C GLN A 147 -0.46 13.00 7.46
N LEU A 148 -0.74 11.74 7.10
CA LEU A 148 -0.88 11.28 5.73
C LEU A 148 -2.18 10.48 5.55
N MET A 149 -3.10 11.00 4.74
CA MET A 149 -4.40 10.38 4.50
C MET A 149 -4.49 9.88 3.05
N LEU A 150 -4.67 8.58 2.88
CA LEU A 150 -4.91 7.95 1.58
C LEU A 150 -6.42 7.81 1.32
N ILE A 151 -6.90 8.30 0.19
CA ILE A 151 -8.33 8.34 -0.15
C ILE A 151 -8.58 7.63 -1.48
N SER A 152 -9.36 6.56 -1.44
CA SER A 152 -9.81 5.84 -2.64
C SER A 152 -11.23 6.27 -3.01
N THR A 153 -11.47 6.58 -4.30
CA THR A 153 -12.81 6.88 -4.83
C THR A 153 -13.03 6.22 -6.18
N LEU A 154 -14.24 5.72 -6.44
CA LEU A 154 -14.66 5.26 -7.76
C LEU A 154 -15.67 6.22 -8.39
N MET A 155 -16.51 6.86 -7.58
CA MET A 155 -17.51 7.81 -8.06
C MET A 155 -16.94 9.23 -8.15
N LEU A 156 -17.18 9.92 -9.28
CA LEU A 156 -16.78 11.32 -9.47
C LEU A 156 -17.34 12.22 -8.37
N ARG A 157 -18.58 11.99 -7.92
CA ARG A 157 -19.18 12.74 -6.81
C ARG A 157 -18.29 12.70 -5.57
N SER A 158 -17.80 11.52 -5.21
CA SER A 158 -16.95 11.31 -4.03
C SER A 158 -15.55 11.92 -4.23
N ALA A 159 -15.01 11.85 -5.44
CA ALA A 159 -13.77 12.55 -5.79
C ALA A 159 -13.90 14.07 -5.60
N LEU A 160 -15.02 14.68 -6.00
CA LEU A 160 -15.25 16.13 -5.85
C LEU A 160 -15.33 16.57 -4.38
N ARG A 161 -15.70 15.68 -3.47
CA ARG A 161 -15.79 15.95 -2.03
C ARG A 161 -14.43 16.12 -1.36
N ILE A 162 -13.34 15.76 -2.04
CA ILE A 162 -11.98 15.99 -1.55
C ILE A 162 -11.69 17.50 -1.42
N ALA A 163 -12.24 18.35 -2.30
CA ALA A 163 -12.10 19.80 -2.16
C ALA A 163 -12.70 20.32 -0.84
N ASP A 164 -13.88 19.80 -0.47
CA ASP A 164 -14.53 20.15 0.79
C ASP A 164 -13.72 19.63 1.99
N LEU A 165 -13.15 18.42 1.89
CA LEU A 165 -12.28 17.86 2.92
C LEU A 165 -11.04 18.72 3.11
N LYS A 166 -10.35 19.07 2.02
CA LYS A 166 -9.15 19.91 2.05
C LYS A 166 -9.43 21.26 2.71
N LYS A 167 -10.49 21.93 2.26
CA LYS A 167 -10.94 23.20 2.84
C LYS A 167 -11.16 23.09 4.35
N ARG A 168 -11.85 22.03 4.81
CA ARG A 168 -12.13 21.83 6.23
C ARG A 168 -10.90 21.50 7.06
N LEU A 169 -9.97 20.71 6.52
CA LEU A 169 -8.69 20.45 7.18
C LEU A 169 -7.90 21.76 7.37
N ASP A 170 -7.89 22.63 6.36
CA ASP A 170 -7.22 23.94 6.42
C ASP A 170 -7.89 24.89 7.43
N GLU A 171 -9.23 24.95 7.47
CA GLU A 171 -10.00 25.75 8.45
C GLU A 171 -9.74 25.31 9.90
N GLU A 172 -9.50 24.02 10.12
CA GLU A 172 -9.18 23.46 11.43
C GLU A 172 -7.68 23.48 11.77
N GLY A 173 -6.84 23.99 10.86
CA GLY A 173 -5.39 24.05 11.05
C GLY A 173 -4.71 22.68 11.06
N LEU A 174 -5.33 21.66 10.47
CA LEU A 174 -4.81 20.30 10.42
C LEU A 174 -3.88 20.15 9.19
N ALA A 175 -2.57 20.11 9.43
CA ALA A 175 -1.56 19.95 8.41
C ALA A 175 -1.44 18.48 7.93
N VAL A 176 -2.46 18.00 7.22
CA VAL A 176 -2.54 16.62 6.71
C VAL A 176 -2.31 16.61 5.21
N LYS A 177 -1.40 15.74 4.76
CA LYS A 177 -1.17 15.50 3.34
C LYS A 177 -2.20 14.50 2.81
N LEU A 178 -2.81 14.80 1.67
CA LEU A 178 -3.80 13.96 1.01
C LEU A 178 -3.19 13.25 -0.21
N VAL A 179 -3.28 11.92 -0.24
CA VAL A 179 -2.96 11.10 -1.42
C VAL A 179 -4.25 10.49 -1.94
N VAL A 180 -4.60 10.78 -3.19
CA VAL A 180 -5.88 10.36 -3.77
C VAL A 180 -5.69 9.33 -4.87
N GLY A 181 -6.68 8.46 -5.05
CA GLY A 181 -6.65 7.45 -6.10
C GLY A 181 -8.02 6.96 -6.51
N GLY A 182 -8.03 6.14 -7.56
CA GLY A 182 -9.21 5.50 -8.14
C GLY A 182 -9.69 6.14 -9.45
N ALA A 183 -10.80 5.63 -9.99
CA ALA A 183 -11.15 5.80 -11.40
C ALA A 183 -11.26 7.26 -11.89
N PRO A 184 -11.87 8.21 -11.17
CA PRO A 184 -12.03 9.59 -11.64
C PRO A 184 -10.69 10.26 -11.99
N PHE A 185 -9.65 10.03 -11.20
CA PHE A 185 -8.32 10.59 -11.43
C PHE A 185 -7.56 9.96 -12.61
N ARG A 186 -8.06 8.85 -13.17
CA ARG A 186 -7.57 8.27 -14.43
C ARG A 186 -8.15 8.92 -15.65
N PHE A 187 -9.42 9.32 -15.58
CA PHE A 187 -10.08 10.00 -16.68
C PHE A 187 -9.70 11.47 -16.76
N ASP A 188 -9.38 12.08 -15.61
CA ASP A 188 -8.89 13.45 -15.53
C ASP A 188 -7.67 13.53 -14.60
N LYS A 189 -6.49 13.73 -15.20
CA LYS A 189 -5.21 13.80 -14.46
C LYS A 189 -4.99 15.14 -13.75
N ALA A 190 -5.78 16.17 -14.05
CA ALA A 190 -5.71 17.47 -13.36
C ALA A 190 -6.63 17.51 -12.13
N LEU A 191 -7.67 16.68 -12.10
CA LEU A 191 -8.70 16.66 -11.07
C LEU A 191 -8.15 16.62 -9.63
N TRP A 192 -7.10 15.84 -9.35
CA TRP A 192 -6.53 15.77 -7.99
C TRP A 192 -5.96 17.11 -7.52
N GLN A 193 -5.36 17.90 -8.43
CA GLN A 193 -4.82 19.23 -8.13
C GLN A 193 -5.95 20.23 -7.93
N GLU A 194 -6.99 20.15 -8.77
CA GLU A 194 -8.19 21.00 -8.64
C GLU A 194 -8.90 20.77 -7.30
N MET A 195 -8.91 19.53 -6.80
CA MET A 195 -9.46 19.20 -5.48
C MET A 195 -8.51 19.50 -4.32
N GLY A 196 -7.29 19.98 -4.59
CA GLY A 196 -6.33 20.37 -3.58
C GLY A 196 -5.64 19.20 -2.85
N ALA A 197 -5.58 18.01 -3.47
CA ALA A 197 -4.78 16.91 -2.95
C ALA A 197 -3.27 17.17 -3.18
N ASP A 198 -2.42 16.56 -2.36
CA ASP A 198 -0.96 16.74 -2.42
C ASP A 198 -0.28 15.76 -3.39
N ALA A 199 -0.89 14.60 -3.62
CA ALA A 199 -0.44 13.64 -4.63
C ALA A 199 -1.58 12.74 -5.10
N MET A 200 -1.35 12.05 -6.22
CA MET A 200 -2.20 10.97 -6.73
C MET A 200 -1.41 9.67 -6.87
N ALA A 201 -2.10 8.54 -6.76
CA ALA A 201 -1.56 7.21 -7.06
C ALA A 201 -2.60 6.36 -7.80
N MET A 202 -2.18 5.70 -8.87
CA MET A 202 -3.08 5.05 -9.84
C MET A 202 -3.15 3.55 -9.71
N ASN A 203 -2.15 2.97 -9.06
CA ASN A 203 -1.99 1.56 -8.81
C ASN A 203 -1.18 1.37 -7.52
N THR A 204 -0.97 0.12 -7.15
CA THR A 204 -0.23 -0.28 -5.96
C THR A 204 1.21 0.23 -5.95
N ALA A 205 1.94 0.09 -7.06
CA ALA A 205 3.34 0.50 -7.17
C ALA A 205 3.52 2.01 -6.98
N GLU A 206 2.67 2.80 -7.63
CA GLU A 206 2.63 4.25 -7.48
C GLU A 206 2.27 4.67 -6.05
N ALA A 207 1.35 3.95 -5.40
CA ALA A 207 0.99 4.24 -4.01
C ALA A 207 2.18 4.00 -3.07
N LEU A 208 2.90 2.88 -3.23
CA LEU A 208 4.12 2.59 -2.46
C LEU A 208 5.18 3.68 -2.66
N THR A 209 5.45 4.03 -3.90
CA THR A 209 6.43 5.08 -4.26
C THR A 209 6.01 6.45 -3.69
N THR A 210 4.73 6.79 -3.79
CA THR A 210 4.19 8.07 -3.32
C THR A 210 4.24 8.18 -1.81
N VAL A 211 3.81 7.13 -1.09
CA VAL A 211 3.89 7.10 0.38
C VAL A 211 5.35 7.20 0.84
N ARG A 212 6.28 6.48 0.20
CA ARG A 212 7.72 6.56 0.53
C ARG A 212 8.29 7.97 0.39
N ARG A 213 7.84 8.72 -0.63
CA ARG A 213 8.29 10.11 -0.87
C ARG A 213 7.68 11.10 0.12
N MET A 214 6.50 10.79 0.67
CA MET A 214 5.72 11.70 1.51
C MET A 214 5.85 11.44 3.01
N SER A 215 6.34 10.25 3.36
CA SER A 215 6.76 9.83 4.70
C SER A 215 8.09 10.47 5.08
#